data_AF-A0A6J4SLY9-F1
#
_entry.id   AF-A0A6J4SLY9-F1
#
_cell.length_a   1.000
_cell.length_b   1.000
_cell.length_c   1.000
_cell.angle_alpha   90.00
_cell.angle_beta   90.00
_cell.angle_gamma   90.00
#
_symmetry.space_group_name_H-M   'P 1'
#
loop_
_entity.id
_entity.type
_entity.pdbx_description
1 polymer ?
#
loop_
_entity_poly.entity_id
_entity_poly.type
_entity_poly.pdbx_seq_one_letter_code
_entity_poly.pdbx_strand_id
1 'polypeptide(L)' 'GTESALRDPRPALATIARASGGDRALERAQFDAVRPALSPAVRLDRDALEGWADFAARFGILRSRPDVGRAFDLELADQR' A
#
# COMPACT_ATOMS: atom_id res chain seq x y z
N GLY A 1 -10.24 1.76 0.66
CA GLY A 1 -8.88 1.33 0.27
C GLY A 1 -8.39 2.15 -0.91
N THR A 2 -7.44 1.65 -1.69
CA THR A 2 -6.86 2.35 -2.85
C THR A 2 -7.92 2.77 -3.87
N GLU A 3 -8.89 1.89 -4.15
CA GLU A 3 -10.00 2.19 -5.06
C GLU A 3 -10.81 3.43 -4.64
N SER A 4 -11.18 3.52 -3.35
CA SER A 4 -11.91 4.68 -2.81
C SER A 4 -11.11 5.96 -2.97
N ALA A 5 -9.80 5.92 -2.72
CA ALA A 5 -8.92 7.07 -2.83
C ALA A 5 -8.70 7.51 -4.29
N LEU A 6 -8.64 6.57 -5.24
CA LEU A 6 -8.59 6.87 -6.68
C LEU A 6 -9.87 7.55 -7.17
N ARG A 7 -11.04 7.15 -6.64
CA ARG A 7 -12.35 7.72 -7.00
C ARG A 7 -12.57 9.10 -6.41
N ASP A 8 -12.32 9.26 -5.12
CA ASP A 8 -12.37 10.55 -4.43
C ASP A 8 -11.22 10.63 -3.40
N PRO A 9 -10.14 11.35 -3.71
CA PRO A 9 -9.00 11.41 -2.81
C PRO A 9 -9.23 12.33 -1.61
N ARG A 10 -10.23 13.22 -1.62
CA ARG A 10 -10.36 14.29 -0.61
C ARG A 10 -10.43 13.77 0.83
N PRO A 11 -11.23 12.73 1.16
CA PRO A 11 -11.28 12.18 2.52
C PRO A 11 -9.95 11.55 2.95
N ALA A 12 -9.25 10.87 2.04
CA ALA A 12 -7.96 10.24 2.32
C ALA A 12 -6.88 11.28 2.59
N LEU A 13 -6.78 12.33 1.78
CA LEU A 13 -5.82 13.41 1.99
C LEU A 13 -6.09 14.19 3.27
N ALA A 14 -7.35 14.44 3.62
CA ALA A 14 -7.70 15.10 4.87
C ALA A 14 -7.25 14.27 6.08
N THR A 15 -7.37 12.94 5.98
CA THR A 15 -6.90 12.00 7.01
C THR A 15 -5.38 12.01 7.11
N ILE A 16 -4.67 11.93 5.98
CA ILE A 16 -3.20 11.92 5.93
C ILE A 16 -2.65 13.23 6.48
N ALA A 17 -3.10 14.39 5.98
CA ALA A 17 -2.67 15.70 6.45
C ALA A 17 -2.85 15.87 7.96
N ARG A 18 -3.98 15.39 8.51
CA ARG A 18 -4.23 15.42 9.96
C ARG A 18 -3.27 14.53 10.74
N ALA A 19 -2.96 13.34 10.23
CA ALA A 19 -2.10 12.36 10.89
C ALA A 19 -0.61 12.71 10.78
N SER A 20 -0.19 13.29 9.66
CA SER A 20 1.20 13.68 9.39
C SER A 20 1.55 15.08 9.91
N GLY A 21 0.54 15.92 10.21
CA GLY A 21 0.74 17.36 10.41
C GLY A 21 1.09 18.10 9.11
N GLY A 22 0.86 17.46 7.96
CA GLY A 22 1.20 17.97 6.63
C GLY A 22 0.17 18.93 6.05
N ASP A 23 0.59 19.65 5.01
CA ASP A 23 -0.26 20.56 4.24
C ASP A 23 -1.07 19.81 3.16
N ARG A 24 -2.35 20.17 3.00
CA ARG A 24 -3.25 19.47 2.06
C ARG A 24 -2.86 19.61 0.59
N ALA A 25 -2.27 20.74 0.19
CA ALA A 25 -1.82 20.92 -1.19
C ALA A 25 -0.57 20.06 -1.47
N LEU A 26 0.32 19.92 -0.48
CA LEU A 26 1.44 18.99 -0.56
C LEU A 26 0.96 17.54 -0.67
N GLU A 27 0.04 17.10 0.19
CA GLU A 27 -0.50 15.74 0.14
C GLU A 27 -1.21 15.47 -1.21
N ARG A 28 -1.89 16.48 -1.77
CA ARG A 28 -2.49 16.38 -3.12
C ARG A 28 -1.42 16.12 -4.18
N ALA A 29 -0.36 16.92 -4.19
CA ALA A 29 0.71 16.79 -5.17
C ALA A 29 1.41 15.44 -5.09
N GLN A 30 1.68 14.94 -3.88
CA GLN A 30 2.28 13.62 -3.67
C GLN A 30 1.36 12.51 -4.20
N PHE A 31 0.07 12.57 -3.88
CA PHE A 31 -0.88 11.59 -4.40
C PHE A 31 -0.94 11.61 -5.93
N ASP A 32 -0.99 12.78 -6.56
CA ASP A 32 -1.05 12.88 -8.02
C ASP A 32 0.21 12.33 -8.69
N ALA A 33 1.38 12.48 -8.06
CA ALA A 33 2.63 11.88 -8.53
C ALA A 33 2.60 10.34 -8.51
N VAL A 34 2.02 9.73 -7.45
CA VAL A 34 1.97 8.27 -7.31
C VAL A 34 0.71 7.62 -7.89
N ARG A 35 -0.31 8.41 -8.22
CA ARG A 35 -1.60 7.94 -8.72
C ARG A 35 -1.49 6.94 -9.88
N PRO A 36 -0.60 7.12 -10.88
CA PRO A 36 -0.45 6.15 -11.96
C PRO A 36 -0.01 4.76 -11.46
N ALA A 37 0.86 4.68 -10.46
CA ALA A 37 1.30 3.42 -9.87
C ALA A 37 0.23 2.77 -8.98
N LEU A 38 -0.73 3.56 -8.50
CA LEU A 38 -1.87 3.07 -7.71
C LEU A 38 -3.05 2.62 -8.57
N SER A 39 -2.97 2.74 -9.91
CA SER A 39 -4.05 2.44 -10.86
C SER A 39 -3.68 1.27 -11.79
N PRO A 40 -4.51 0.21 -11.88
CA PRO A 40 -5.76 0.00 -11.16
C PRO A 40 -5.51 -0.16 -9.65
N ALA A 41 -6.58 -0.10 -8.86
CA ALA A 41 -6.49 -0.18 -7.40
C ALA A 41 -5.59 -1.34 -6.96
N VAL A 42 -4.58 -1.03 -6.15
CA VAL A 42 -3.59 -2.00 -5.66
C VAL A 42 -4.27 -3.22 -5.03
N ARG A 43 -3.82 -4.40 -5.44
CA ARG A 43 -4.18 -5.71 -4.89
C ARG A 43 -2.94 -6.36 -4.27
N LEU A 44 -3.15 -7.29 -3.35
CA LEU A 44 -2.05 -8.11 -2.87
C LEU A 44 -1.72 -9.16 -3.94
N ASP A 45 -0.46 -9.19 -4.33
CA ASP A 45 0.09 -10.17 -5.24
C ASP A 45 0.93 -11.14 -4.40
N ARG A 46 0.53 -12.41 -4.40
CA ARG A 46 1.22 -13.45 -3.61
C ARG A 46 2.68 -13.57 -4.01
N ASP A 47 2.98 -13.60 -5.30
CA ASP A 47 4.35 -13.83 -5.78
C ASP A 47 5.25 -12.64 -5.44
N ALA A 48 4.71 -11.41 -5.54
CA ALA A 48 5.42 -10.22 -5.09
C ALA A 48 5.70 -10.24 -3.58
N LEU A 49 4.75 -10.71 -2.77
CA LEU A 49 4.91 -10.83 -1.32
C LEU A 49 5.91 -11.92 -0.93
N GLU A 50 5.95 -13.05 -1.64
CA GLU A 50 6.97 -14.08 -1.45
C GLU A 50 8.36 -13.56 -1.79
N GLY A 51 8.50 -12.81 -2.90
CA GLY A 51 9.76 -12.15 -3.26
C GLY A 51 10.19 -11.10 -2.24
N TRP A 52 9.25 -10.33 -1.70
CA TRP A 52 9.52 -9.41 -0.58
C TRP A 52 9.96 -10.15 0.68
N ALA A 53 9.33 -11.28 1.03
CA ALA A 53 9.68 -12.07 2.20
C ALA A 53 11.12 -12.60 2.12
N ASP A 54 11.53 -13.06 0.94
CA ASP A 54 12.90 -13.49 0.66
C ASP A 54 13.89 -12.32 0.78
N PHE A 55 13.57 -11.19 0.15
CA PHE A 55 14.38 -9.97 0.24
C PHE A 55 14.56 -9.52 1.68
N ALA A 56 13.47 -9.40 2.44
CA ALA A 56 13.48 -8.89 3.79
C ALA A 56 14.30 -9.76 4.75
N ALA A 57 14.24 -11.08 4.59
CA ALA A 57 15.06 -12.01 5.35
C ALA A 57 16.54 -11.94 4.92
N ARG A 58 16.81 -11.94 3.62
CA ARG A 58 18.18 -11.90 3.07
C ARG A 58 18.97 -10.68 3.54
N PHE A 59 18.32 -9.51 3.58
CA PHE A 59 18.96 -8.26 3.99
C PHE A 59 18.80 -7.95 5.49
N GLY A 60 18.23 -8.87 6.27
CA GLY A 60 18.10 -8.73 7.71
C GLY A 60 17.11 -7.66 8.17
N ILE A 61 16.21 -7.20 7.29
CA ILE A 61 15.08 -6.33 7.67
C ILE A 61 14.17 -7.08 8.65
N LEU A 62 13.96 -8.36 8.39
CA LEU A 62 13.28 -9.28 9.29
C LEU A 62 14.27 -10.30 9.85
N ARG A 63 14.04 -10.71 11.10
CA ARG A 63 14.88 -11.73 11.78
C ARG A 63 14.81 -13.09 11.09
N SER A 64 13.68 -13.42 10.50
CA SER A 64 13.44 -14.64 9.74
C SER A 64 12.42 -14.37 8.64
N ARG A 65 12.44 -15.20 7.59
CA ARG A 65 11.46 -15.14 6.51
C ARG A 65 10.04 -15.37 7.07
N PRO A 66 9.09 -14.46 6.84
CA PRO A 66 7.71 -14.65 7.27
C PRO A 66 7.00 -15.70 6.41
N ASP A 67 6.00 -16.35 7.00
CA ASP A 67 5.02 -17.13 6.25
C ASP A 67 3.98 -16.16 5.66
N VAL A 68 4.02 -15.97 4.33
CA VAL A 68 3.15 -15.03 3.61
C VAL A 68 1.67 -15.39 3.78
N GLY A 69 1.33 -16.68 3.72
CA GLY A 69 -0.05 -17.14 3.84
C GLY A 69 -0.65 -16.94 5.24
N ARG A 70 0.20 -16.90 6.28
CA ARG A 70 -0.23 -16.58 7.65
C ARG A 70 -0.16 -15.09 7.97
N ALA A 71 0.73 -14.35 7.32
CA ALA A 71 0.95 -12.92 7.57
C ALA A 71 -0.02 -12.01 6.81
N PHE A 72 -0.52 -12.46 5.65
CA PHE A 72 -1.41 -11.68 4.80
C PHE A 72 -2.71 -12.42 4.56
N ASP A 73 -3.82 -11.71 4.73
CA ASP A 73 -5.13 -12.16 4.26
C ASP A 73 -5.25 -11.85 2.76
N LEU A 74 -4.94 -12.85 1.95
CA LEU A 74 -4.94 -12.74 0.49
C LEU A 74 -6.37 -12.85 -0.08
N GLU A 75 -7.33 -13.35 0.70
CA GLU A 75 -8.73 -13.48 0.27
C GLU A 75 -9.45 -12.13 0.30
N LEU A 76 -9.12 -11.25 1.24
CA LEU A 76 -9.61 -9.87 1.27
C LEU A 76 -9.10 -9.01 0.10
N ALA A 77 -7.99 -9.42 -0.52
CA ALA A 77 -7.33 -8.70 -1.60
C ALA A 77 -7.62 -9.28 -3.00
N ASP A 78 -8.14 -10.50 -3.06
CA ASP A 78 -8.53 -11.18 -4.29
C ASP A 78 -10.01 -10.89 -4.63
N GLN A 79 -10.36 -9.61 -4.78
CA GLN A 79 -11.68 -9.25 -5.31
C GLN A 79 -11.66 -9.40 -6.83
N ARG A 80 -11.99 -10.61 -7.30
CA ARG A 80 -12.40 -10.85 -8.69
C ARG A 80 -13.47 -9.86 -9.13
#